data_AF-A0A668ARE1-F1
#
_entry.id   AF-A0A668ARE1-F1
#
_cell.length_a   1.000
_cell.length_b   1.000
_cell.length_c   1.000
_cell.angle_alpha   90.00
_cell.angle_beta   90.00
_cell.angle_gamma   90.00
#
_symmetry.space_group_name_H-M   'P 1'
#
loop_
_entity.id
_entity.type
_entity.pdbx_description
1 polymer ?
#
loop_
_entity_poly.entity_id
_entity_poly.type
_entity_poly.pdbx_seq_one_letter_code
_entity_poly.pdbx_strand_id
1 'polypeptide(L)'
;MGSAEMCRDLAPEIDRLLRASNSYIKKKAALCAVHIVRKVPELGELFTPAARSLLSEKNHGQDTHTYMPDLVQIMKGLVTTGYSPEHNVAGISDPFLQVRILRLLRILGRNNDAASDAMNDLLAQVATNTDSSKTAGSAVLYETVLTVMDIKSESGLRVLAVNILGRFLLNNDRNIRYISMTSLQKIVVTDHNAVQRHRGTIVDCLKDPDASVKRRALELSLALVSAVNIRSMMKELLLFLSSCPPELKAQAACGIFNAAERYAPSQRWHIDTILHVLTTAGGDVRDETVPNLIQLITTASDLHCYTVHKLYRALITDISQQSLVQVACWCIGEYGDLLLRGECDEIEPVQVSEDDVLDALETVLQSHMSSPATRGFALTATMKLSTRITDNVDIVSIYGSCIDVELQQRAVEYNALFKKYDHMRYATSCTENLNKKSSFCFPFVCGLLKVCDLLDLLGGSEEPPQPGPILGSTAPGPASTAGGDLLDLLGGLETPETPETPALTPAPTLTVYEKNGVTLKLHCHKQSETGLTVTLTASNSSDWDMSSFTLQAAVPKSVQLHMKAPSGDFLPARGTATLTQTVLLNNPNKVGLQWALWIRMSYTSQGSAFQDTMQIDSFPGPACH
;
A
#
# COMPACT_ATOMS: atom_id res chain seq x y z
N MET A 1 -30.59 -21.39 3.52
CA MET A 1 -29.73 -20.76 4.55
C MET A 1 -30.60 -19.76 5.28
N GLY A 2 -30.87 -19.97 6.56
CA GLY A 2 -31.98 -19.31 7.29
C GLY A 2 -31.85 -17.80 7.42
N SER A 3 -32.99 -17.10 7.34
CA SER A 3 -33.10 -15.70 7.77
C SER A 3 -32.91 -15.58 9.29
N ALA A 4 -32.53 -14.39 9.77
CA ALA A 4 -32.37 -14.16 11.20
C ALA A 4 -33.67 -14.39 11.99
N GLU A 5 -34.82 -14.07 11.37
CA GLU A 5 -36.16 -14.33 11.92
C GLU A 5 -36.41 -15.84 12.09
N MET A 6 -36.13 -16.63 11.05
CA MET A 6 -36.26 -18.09 11.13
C MET A 6 -35.34 -18.69 12.22
N CYS A 7 -34.15 -18.14 12.43
CA CYS A 7 -33.26 -18.55 13.51
C CYS A 7 -33.82 -18.22 14.90
N ARG A 8 -34.55 -17.11 15.06
CA ARG A 8 -35.23 -16.75 16.32
C ARG A 8 -36.39 -17.70 16.61
N ASP A 9 -37.20 -18.00 15.60
CA ASP A 9 -38.37 -18.87 15.75
C ASP A 9 -37.99 -20.32 16.04
N LEU A 10 -36.91 -20.82 15.42
CA LEU A 10 -36.46 -22.20 15.58
C LEU A 10 -35.56 -22.44 16.80
N ALA A 11 -35.03 -21.40 17.44
CA ALA A 11 -34.07 -21.55 18.53
C ALA A 11 -34.58 -22.41 19.71
N PRO A 12 -35.83 -22.25 20.19
CA PRO A 12 -36.37 -23.09 21.27
C PRO A 12 -36.48 -24.57 20.86
N GLU A 13 -36.83 -24.84 19.61
CA GLU A 13 -36.96 -26.21 19.10
C GLU A 13 -35.59 -26.88 18.94
N ILE A 14 -34.57 -26.14 18.49
CA ILE A 14 -33.20 -26.65 18.45
C ILE A 14 -32.67 -26.94 19.86
N ASP A 15 -32.97 -26.10 20.86
CA ASP A 15 -32.60 -26.36 22.25
C ASP A 15 -33.29 -27.62 22.81
N ARG A 16 -34.54 -27.88 22.42
CA ARG A 16 -35.22 -29.15 22.74
C ARG A 16 -34.52 -30.35 22.08
N LEU A 17 -34.11 -30.23 20.82
CA LEU A 17 -33.41 -31.30 20.09
C LEU A 17 -31.99 -31.57 20.62
N LEU A 18 -31.33 -30.57 21.23
CA LEU A 18 -30.05 -30.78 21.92
C LEU A 18 -30.19 -31.69 23.15
N ARG A 19 -31.37 -31.71 23.78
CA ARG A 19 -31.68 -32.54 24.95
C ARG A 19 -32.24 -33.93 24.57
N ALA A 20 -32.48 -34.20 23.29
CA ALA A 20 -32.99 -35.50 22.83
C ALA A 20 -31.95 -36.62 23.00
N SER A 21 -32.33 -37.84 23.39
CA SER A 21 -31.39 -38.93 23.67
C SER A 21 -30.55 -39.43 22.48
N ASN A 22 -31.00 -39.17 21.24
CA ASN A 22 -30.33 -39.66 20.04
C ASN A 22 -29.09 -38.84 19.66
N SER A 23 -27.91 -39.46 19.77
CA SER A 23 -26.61 -38.85 19.44
C SER A 23 -26.52 -38.31 18.01
N TYR A 24 -27.21 -38.91 17.04
CA TYR A 24 -27.23 -38.43 15.66
C TYR A 24 -27.94 -37.08 15.54
N ILE A 25 -29.06 -36.92 16.26
CA ILE A 25 -29.85 -35.69 16.29
C ILE A 25 -29.09 -34.62 17.08
N LYS A 26 -28.51 -34.97 18.24
CA LYS A 26 -27.69 -34.05 19.05
C LYS A 26 -26.57 -33.40 18.25
N LYS A 27 -25.80 -34.18 17.47
CA LYS A 27 -24.69 -33.67 16.63
C LYS A 27 -25.17 -32.62 15.63
N LYS A 28 -26.32 -32.85 14.97
CA LYS A 28 -26.90 -31.90 14.01
C LYS A 28 -27.50 -30.68 14.70
N ALA A 29 -28.19 -30.88 15.82
CA ALA A 29 -28.75 -29.81 16.63
C ALA A 29 -27.65 -28.88 17.17
N ALA A 30 -26.50 -29.43 17.59
CA ALA A 30 -25.34 -28.64 18.04
C ALA A 30 -24.76 -27.76 16.93
N LEU A 31 -24.58 -28.30 15.73
CA LEU A 31 -24.12 -27.50 14.59
C LEU A 31 -25.16 -26.44 14.16
N CYS A 32 -26.45 -26.77 14.27
CA CYS A 32 -27.54 -25.83 14.02
C CYS A 32 -27.56 -24.70 15.07
N ALA A 33 -27.39 -25.01 16.35
CA ALA A 33 -27.26 -24.03 17.42
C ALA A 33 -26.07 -23.09 17.18
N VAL A 34 -24.90 -23.62 16.78
CA VAL A 34 -23.75 -22.79 16.39
C VAL A 34 -24.08 -21.87 15.21
N HIS A 35 -24.85 -22.34 14.23
CA HIS A 35 -25.30 -21.51 13.11
C HIS A 35 -26.24 -20.38 13.59
N ILE A 36 -27.20 -20.69 14.47
CA ILE A 36 -28.11 -19.72 15.07
C ILE A 36 -27.32 -18.66 15.84
N VAL A 37 -26.38 -19.05 16.71
CA VAL A 37 -25.56 -18.10 17.50
C VAL A 37 -24.68 -17.22 16.61
N ARG A 38 -24.13 -17.75 15.51
CA ARG A 38 -23.38 -16.94 14.53
C ARG A 38 -24.24 -15.91 13.80
N LYS A 39 -25.54 -16.18 13.62
CA LYS A 39 -26.49 -15.29 12.93
C LYS A 39 -27.18 -14.32 13.88
N VAL A 40 -27.50 -14.77 15.08
CA VAL A 40 -28.19 -14.02 16.13
C VAL A 40 -27.45 -14.27 17.45
N PRO A 41 -26.40 -13.48 17.76
CA PRO A 41 -25.56 -13.67 18.95
C PRO A 41 -26.33 -13.58 20.28
N GLU A 42 -27.43 -12.82 20.31
CA GLU A 42 -28.31 -12.65 21.48
C GLU A 42 -28.89 -13.97 22.00
N LEU A 43 -29.05 -14.97 21.13
CA LEU A 43 -29.60 -16.28 21.49
C LEU A 43 -28.54 -17.22 22.09
N GLY A 44 -27.29 -16.77 22.25
CA GLY A 44 -26.20 -17.57 22.81
C GLY A 44 -26.50 -18.07 24.23
N GLU A 45 -27.12 -17.23 25.07
CA GLU A 45 -27.42 -17.58 26.46
C GLU A 45 -28.39 -18.76 26.58
N LEU A 46 -29.34 -18.89 25.64
CA LEU A 46 -30.32 -19.98 25.60
C LEU A 46 -29.66 -21.35 25.52
N PHE A 47 -28.57 -21.48 24.75
CA PHE A 47 -27.90 -22.76 24.51
C PHE A 47 -26.85 -23.10 25.57
N THR A 48 -26.52 -22.18 26.49
CA THR A 48 -25.49 -22.38 27.52
C THR A 48 -25.78 -23.58 28.44
N PRO A 49 -27.00 -23.78 28.97
CA PRO A 49 -27.30 -24.94 29.82
C PRO A 49 -27.19 -26.27 29.09
N ALA A 50 -27.66 -26.33 27.83
CA ALA A 50 -27.54 -27.52 26.99
C ALA A 50 -26.07 -27.83 26.68
N ALA A 51 -25.25 -26.81 26.37
CA ALA A 51 -23.82 -26.97 26.14
C ALA A 51 -23.09 -27.52 27.38
N ARG A 52 -23.46 -27.04 28.59
CA ARG A 52 -22.93 -27.56 29.87
C ARG A 52 -23.22 -29.06 30.03
N SER A 53 -24.46 -29.48 29.76
CA SER A 53 -24.86 -30.89 29.85
C SER A 53 -24.10 -31.79 28.86
N LEU A 54 -23.79 -31.29 27.66
CA LEU A 54 -23.11 -32.05 26.61
C LEU A 54 -21.62 -32.31 26.92
N LEU A 55 -20.96 -31.38 27.61
CA LEU A 55 -19.58 -31.58 28.08
C LEU A 55 -19.49 -32.61 29.21
N SER A 56 -20.53 -32.70 30.04
CA SER A 56 -20.60 -33.62 31.19
C SER A 56 -21.02 -35.05 30.87
N GLU A 57 -21.26 -35.43 29.61
CA GLU A 57 -21.81 -36.75 29.24
C GLU A 57 -20.92 -37.96 29.61
N LYS A 58 -19.77 -37.75 30.27
CA LYS A 58 -19.02 -38.82 30.96
C LYS A 58 -18.47 -38.50 32.36
N ASN A 59 -18.63 -37.30 32.94
CA ASN A 59 -18.18 -37.00 34.32
C ASN A 59 -19.00 -35.85 34.97
N HIS A 60 -19.25 -35.96 36.27
CA HIS A 60 -20.07 -35.05 37.08
C HIS A 60 -19.26 -33.83 37.57
N GLY A 61 -19.77 -32.60 37.38
CA GLY A 61 -19.25 -31.40 38.07
C GLY A 61 -19.67 -30.06 37.46
N GLN A 62 -20.16 -29.13 38.29
CA GLN A 62 -20.65 -27.80 37.92
C GLN A 62 -19.52 -26.75 37.69
N ASP A 63 -19.89 -25.71 36.94
CA ASP A 63 -19.29 -24.37 36.79
C ASP A 63 -18.19 -24.10 35.74
N THR A 64 -18.35 -22.94 35.10
CA THR A 64 -17.68 -22.50 33.86
C THR A 64 -16.17 -22.27 33.98
N HIS A 65 -15.65 -22.19 35.20
CA HIS A 65 -14.22 -22.12 35.48
C HIS A 65 -13.56 -23.50 35.67
N THR A 66 -14.35 -24.58 35.75
CA THR A 66 -13.91 -25.94 36.12
C THR A 66 -13.82 -26.90 34.92
N TYR A 67 -14.21 -26.48 33.71
CA TYR A 67 -14.16 -27.35 32.51
C TYR A 67 -12.76 -27.55 31.94
N MET A 68 -11.77 -26.78 32.39
CA MET A 68 -10.40 -26.90 31.89
C MET A 68 -9.76 -28.24 32.25
N PRO A 69 -9.76 -28.68 33.52
CA PRO A 69 -9.33 -30.02 33.90
C PRO A 69 -10.03 -31.15 33.13
N ASP A 70 -11.34 -31.04 32.89
CA ASP A 70 -12.10 -32.08 32.18
C ASP A 70 -11.68 -32.18 30.70
N LEU A 71 -11.55 -31.04 30.02
CA LEU A 71 -11.06 -30.99 28.64
C LEU A 71 -9.62 -31.47 28.53
N VAL A 72 -8.79 -31.11 29.51
CA VAL A 72 -7.41 -31.59 29.61
C VAL A 72 -7.37 -33.11 29.77
N GLN A 73 -8.23 -33.67 30.62
CA GLN A 73 -8.29 -35.11 30.85
C GLN A 73 -8.80 -35.86 29.61
N ILE A 74 -9.80 -35.33 28.91
CA ILE A 74 -10.27 -35.90 27.64
C ILE A 74 -9.13 -35.91 26.61
N MET A 75 -8.41 -34.78 26.48
CA MET A 75 -7.27 -34.70 25.56
C MET A 75 -6.14 -35.67 25.96
N LYS A 76 -5.79 -35.74 27.24
CA LYS A 76 -4.80 -36.71 27.76
C LYS A 76 -5.22 -38.14 27.41
N GLY A 77 -6.50 -38.48 27.54
CA GLY A 77 -7.04 -39.79 27.12
C GLY A 77 -6.86 -40.05 25.62
N LEU A 78 -7.14 -39.07 24.76
CA LEU A 78 -6.98 -39.21 23.31
C LEU A 78 -5.51 -39.38 22.89
N VAL A 79 -4.58 -38.69 23.56
CA VAL A 79 -3.14 -38.78 23.30
C VAL A 79 -2.54 -40.09 23.84
N THR A 80 -3.03 -40.57 24.99
CA THR A 80 -2.41 -41.72 25.69
C THR A 80 -3.05 -43.06 25.33
N THR A 81 -4.38 -43.13 25.18
CA THR A 81 -5.13 -44.38 24.98
C THR A 81 -5.14 -44.86 23.53
N GLY A 82 -4.55 -44.08 22.62
CA GLY A 82 -3.78 -44.53 21.45
C GLY A 82 -4.55 -45.12 20.25
N TYR A 83 -5.64 -45.85 20.44
CA TYR A 83 -6.26 -46.54 19.30
C TYR A 83 -7.76 -46.76 19.46
N SER A 84 -8.53 -46.04 18.62
CA SER A 84 -9.92 -46.38 18.31
C SER A 84 -10.04 -46.65 16.81
N PRO A 85 -10.46 -47.85 16.37
CA PRO A 85 -10.51 -48.21 14.96
C PRO A 85 -11.46 -47.33 14.13
N GLU A 86 -12.50 -46.77 14.75
CA GLU A 86 -13.50 -45.93 14.05
C GLU A 86 -13.05 -44.47 13.88
N HIS A 87 -12.08 -44.02 14.68
CA HIS A 87 -11.67 -42.61 14.74
C HIS A 87 -10.19 -42.41 14.48
N ASN A 88 -9.46 -43.47 14.11
CA ASN A 88 -8.05 -43.39 13.80
C ASN A 88 -7.84 -42.89 12.36
N VAL A 89 -7.05 -41.83 12.21
CA VAL A 89 -6.56 -41.35 10.93
C VAL A 89 -5.05 -41.42 10.94
N ALA A 90 -4.48 -42.30 10.13
CA ALA A 90 -3.03 -42.45 9.93
C ALA A 90 -2.21 -42.69 11.21
N GLY A 91 -2.79 -43.41 12.19
CA GLY A 91 -2.14 -43.74 13.46
C GLY A 91 -2.46 -42.78 14.60
N ILE A 92 -3.30 -41.77 14.37
CA ILE A 92 -3.68 -40.76 15.36
C ILE A 92 -5.17 -40.88 15.67
N SER A 93 -5.49 -40.98 16.96
CA SER A 93 -6.87 -41.10 17.46
C SER A 93 -7.59 -39.75 17.43
N ASP A 94 -8.59 -39.63 16.55
CA ASP A 94 -9.46 -38.46 16.34
C ASP A 94 -8.72 -37.10 16.26
N PRO A 95 -7.91 -36.86 15.21
CA PRO A 95 -7.18 -35.60 15.07
C PRO A 95 -8.10 -34.39 14.94
N PHE A 96 -9.33 -34.56 14.43
CA PHE A 96 -10.29 -33.47 14.29
C PHE A 96 -10.78 -32.99 15.65
N LEU A 97 -11.13 -33.90 16.55
CA LEU A 97 -11.51 -33.55 17.91
C LEU A 97 -10.34 -32.92 18.66
N GLN A 98 -9.13 -33.50 18.54
CA GLN A 98 -7.92 -32.95 19.16
C GLN A 98 -7.67 -31.48 18.75
N VAL A 99 -7.73 -31.16 17.46
CA VAL A 99 -7.58 -29.78 16.96
C VAL A 99 -8.68 -28.86 17.49
N ARG A 100 -9.92 -29.35 17.62
CA ARG A 100 -11.04 -28.54 18.16
C ARG A 100 -10.87 -28.28 19.66
N ILE A 101 -10.40 -29.25 20.43
CA ILE A 101 -10.09 -29.08 21.85
C ILE A 101 -8.95 -28.08 22.03
N LEU A 102 -7.86 -28.20 21.26
CA LEU A 102 -6.74 -27.26 21.29
C LEU A 102 -7.18 -25.83 20.93
N ARG A 103 -8.03 -25.67 19.91
CA ARG A 103 -8.59 -24.37 19.56
C ARG A 103 -9.43 -23.77 20.68
N LEU A 104 -10.21 -24.60 21.38
CA LEU A 104 -10.99 -24.16 22.53
C LEU A 104 -10.07 -23.77 23.70
N LEU A 105 -9.05 -24.58 24.01
CA LEU A 105 -8.03 -24.28 25.01
C LEU A 105 -7.34 -22.95 24.74
N ARG A 106 -6.99 -22.67 23.48
CA ARG A 106 -6.39 -21.39 23.07
C ARG A 106 -7.27 -20.18 23.38
N ILE A 107 -8.57 -20.30 23.15
CA ILE A 107 -9.52 -19.21 23.43
C ILE A 107 -9.70 -19.05 24.94
N LEU A 108 -9.80 -20.16 25.68
CA LEU A 108 -10.00 -20.15 27.14
C LEU A 108 -8.76 -19.71 27.93
N GLY A 109 -7.56 -20.01 27.44
CA GLY A 109 -6.29 -19.59 28.04
C GLY A 109 -5.91 -18.14 27.72
N ARG A 110 -6.59 -17.48 26.77
CA ARG A 110 -6.28 -16.10 26.40
C ARG A 110 -6.58 -15.18 27.58
N ASN A 111 -5.55 -14.46 28.05
CA ASN A 111 -5.60 -13.56 29.20
C ASN A 111 -5.97 -14.24 30.54
N ASN A 112 -5.84 -15.56 30.67
CA ASN A 112 -6.07 -16.29 31.91
C ASN A 112 -4.84 -17.12 32.27
N ASP A 113 -4.08 -16.63 33.26
CA ASP A 113 -2.80 -17.22 33.66
C ASP A 113 -3.01 -18.59 34.33
N ALA A 114 -3.99 -18.72 35.24
CA ALA A 114 -4.29 -19.99 35.92
C ALA A 114 -4.76 -21.09 34.94
N ALA A 115 -5.55 -20.74 33.93
CA ALA A 115 -5.96 -21.69 32.89
C ALA A 115 -4.78 -22.07 31.98
N SER A 116 -3.91 -21.11 31.66
CA SER A 116 -2.69 -21.36 30.86
C SER A 116 -1.74 -22.32 31.58
N ASP A 117 -1.56 -22.13 32.89
CA ASP A 117 -0.73 -23.02 33.71
C ASP A 117 -1.28 -24.43 33.78
N ALA A 118 -2.60 -24.59 33.94
CA ALA A 118 -3.24 -25.91 33.99
C ALA A 118 -3.13 -26.72 32.68
N MET A 119 -2.96 -26.05 31.53
CA MET A 119 -2.82 -26.71 30.22
C MET A 119 -1.38 -26.89 29.74
N ASN A 120 -0.38 -26.28 30.40
CA ASN A 120 1.03 -26.35 29.97
C ASN A 120 1.55 -27.80 29.90
N ASP A 121 1.26 -28.64 30.91
CA ASP A 121 1.65 -30.05 30.93
C ASP A 121 1.06 -30.84 29.75
N LEU A 122 -0.21 -30.57 29.43
CA LEU A 122 -0.88 -31.21 28.31
C LEU A 122 -0.25 -30.78 26.98
N LEU A 123 -0.01 -29.48 26.79
CA LEU A 123 0.59 -28.95 25.57
C LEU A 123 2.00 -29.50 25.37
N ALA A 124 2.79 -29.63 26.44
CA ALA A 124 4.09 -30.29 26.41
C ALA A 124 3.96 -31.76 26.01
N GLN A 125 3.01 -32.50 26.59
CA GLN A 125 2.76 -33.90 26.27
C GLN A 125 2.31 -34.12 24.81
N VAL A 126 1.41 -33.29 24.29
CA VAL A 126 0.97 -33.35 22.89
C VAL A 126 2.12 -33.02 21.95
N ALA A 127 2.92 -32.01 22.28
CA ALA A 127 4.06 -31.56 21.49
C ALA A 127 5.18 -32.62 21.38
N THR A 128 5.37 -33.46 22.40
CA THR A 128 6.41 -34.50 22.42
C THR A 128 5.93 -35.86 21.92
N ASN A 129 4.67 -36.24 22.20
CA ASN A 129 4.17 -37.58 21.87
C ASN A 129 3.53 -37.68 20.47
N THR A 130 3.16 -36.56 19.84
CA THR A 130 2.51 -36.60 18.53
C THR A 130 3.56 -36.73 17.41
N ASP A 131 3.40 -37.75 16.56
CA ASP A 131 4.26 -37.93 15.40
C ASP A 131 3.94 -36.92 14.28
N SER A 132 4.96 -36.21 13.80
CA SER A 132 4.85 -35.26 12.70
C SER A 132 5.05 -35.87 11.31
N SER A 133 5.19 -37.20 11.18
CA SER A 133 5.44 -37.87 9.90
C SER A 133 4.26 -37.82 8.93
N LYS A 134 3.03 -37.72 9.47
CA LYS A 134 1.78 -37.68 8.70
C LYS A 134 1.09 -36.33 8.85
N THR A 135 0.36 -35.92 7.82
CA THR A 135 -0.39 -34.65 7.78
C THR A 135 -1.35 -34.49 8.97
N ALA A 136 -1.99 -35.58 9.42
CA ALA A 136 -2.89 -35.55 10.58
C ALA A 136 -2.15 -35.11 11.86
N GLY A 137 -0.93 -35.60 12.09
CA GLY A 137 -0.13 -35.24 13.26
C GLY A 137 0.49 -33.86 13.13
N SER A 138 0.91 -33.50 11.91
CA SER A 138 1.32 -32.12 11.62
C SER A 138 0.20 -31.12 11.90
N ALA A 139 -1.07 -31.46 11.64
CA ALA A 139 -2.21 -30.59 11.91
C ALA A 139 -2.49 -30.41 13.42
N VAL A 140 -2.41 -31.48 14.21
CA VAL A 140 -2.54 -31.43 15.68
C VAL A 140 -1.40 -30.59 16.28
N LEU A 141 -0.17 -30.87 15.88
CA LEU A 141 1.01 -30.12 16.31
C LEU A 141 0.95 -28.64 15.88
N TYR A 142 0.44 -28.36 14.68
CA TYR A 142 0.26 -26.99 14.20
C TYR A 142 -0.70 -26.20 15.08
N GLU A 143 -1.88 -26.74 15.40
CA GLU A 143 -2.81 -26.07 16.31
C GLU A 143 -2.24 -26.00 17.74
N THR A 144 -1.44 -26.99 18.17
CA THR A 144 -0.72 -26.95 19.45
C THR A 144 0.24 -25.77 19.51
N VAL A 145 1.03 -25.55 18.46
CA VAL A 145 1.93 -24.38 18.33
C VAL A 145 1.14 -23.07 18.40
N LEU A 146 0.06 -22.94 17.62
CA LEU A 146 -0.77 -21.73 17.66
C LEU A 146 -1.35 -21.48 19.06
N THR A 147 -1.70 -22.54 19.78
CA THR A 147 -2.19 -22.47 21.17
C THR A 147 -1.11 -21.95 22.10
N VAL A 148 0.10 -22.51 22.04
CA VAL A 148 1.24 -22.07 22.86
C VAL A 148 1.60 -20.61 22.61
N MET A 149 1.57 -20.15 21.36
CA MET A 149 1.97 -18.78 21.03
C MET A 149 0.93 -17.72 21.39
N ASP A 150 -0.37 -18.06 21.38
CA ASP A 150 -1.45 -17.12 21.71
C ASP A 150 -1.69 -17.00 23.24
N ILE A 151 -1.30 -18.00 24.04
CA ILE A 151 -1.41 -17.98 25.51
C ILE A 151 -0.12 -17.49 26.19
N LYS A 152 -0.22 -17.13 27.47
CA LYS A 152 0.96 -16.85 28.31
C LYS A 152 1.55 -18.17 28.82
N SER A 153 2.22 -18.89 27.94
CA SER A 153 2.93 -20.13 28.29
C SER A 153 4.35 -19.88 28.80
N GLU A 154 4.93 -20.89 29.44
CA GLU A 154 6.35 -20.90 29.82
C GLU A 154 7.27 -20.70 28.60
N SER A 155 8.40 -20.03 28.80
CA SER A 155 9.41 -19.77 27.75
C SER A 155 9.95 -21.07 27.14
N GLY A 156 10.13 -22.13 27.94
CA GLY A 156 10.54 -23.46 27.46
C GLY A 156 9.57 -24.04 26.43
N LEU A 157 8.27 -23.91 26.66
CA LEU A 157 7.23 -24.40 25.76
C LEU A 157 7.18 -23.58 24.45
N ARG A 158 7.41 -22.26 24.51
CA ARG A 158 7.53 -21.41 23.30
C ARG A 158 8.73 -21.79 22.45
N VAL A 159 9.89 -22.06 23.08
CA VAL A 159 11.08 -22.53 22.36
C VAL A 159 10.81 -23.89 21.71
N LEU A 160 10.14 -24.81 22.41
CA LEU A 160 9.70 -26.09 21.83
C LEU A 160 8.78 -25.89 20.63
N ALA A 161 7.82 -24.98 20.72
CA ALA A 161 6.90 -24.66 19.62
C ALA A 161 7.63 -24.12 18.38
N VAL A 162 8.61 -23.24 18.56
CA VAL A 162 9.46 -22.75 17.46
C VAL A 162 10.31 -23.88 16.87
N ASN A 163 10.81 -24.81 17.68
CA ASN A 163 11.55 -25.98 17.19
C ASN A 163 10.66 -26.95 16.38
N ILE A 164 9.38 -27.10 16.74
CA ILE A 164 8.41 -27.88 15.96
C ILE A 164 8.20 -27.22 14.59
N LEU A 165 8.01 -25.91 14.54
CA LEU A 165 7.92 -25.18 13.26
C LEU A 165 9.21 -25.28 12.46
N GLY A 166 10.38 -25.23 13.11
CA GLY A 166 11.68 -25.47 12.46
C GLY A 166 11.77 -26.85 11.80
N ARG A 167 11.30 -27.91 12.48
CA ARG A 167 11.18 -29.25 11.88
C ARG A 167 10.21 -29.27 10.70
N PHE A 168 9.11 -28.53 10.77
CA PHE A 168 8.16 -28.44 9.67
C PHE A 168 8.73 -27.76 8.42
N LEU A 169 9.71 -26.86 8.57
CA LEU A 169 10.43 -26.28 7.43
C LEU A 169 11.23 -27.32 6.64
N LEU A 170 11.65 -28.41 7.28
CA LEU A 170 12.37 -29.51 6.64
C LEU A 170 11.42 -30.57 6.04
N ASN A 171 10.10 -30.36 6.10
CA ASN A 171 9.14 -31.31 5.59
C ASN A 171 9.07 -31.28 4.06
N ASN A 172 8.92 -32.45 3.43
CA ASN A 172 8.78 -32.56 1.98
C ASN A 172 7.49 -31.91 1.46
N ASP A 173 6.43 -31.84 2.29
CA ASP A 173 5.18 -31.21 1.91
C ASP A 173 5.31 -29.68 1.89
N ARG A 174 5.09 -29.10 0.71
CA ARG A 174 5.12 -27.65 0.47
C ARG A 174 4.08 -26.91 1.31
N ASN A 175 2.92 -27.51 1.56
CA ASN A 175 1.87 -26.91 2.38
C ASN A 175 2.33 -26.76 3.83
N ILE A 176 3.02 -27.78 4.36
CA ILE A 176 3.56 -27.76 5.73
C ILE A 176 4.64 -26.69 5.85
N ARG A 177 5.53 -26.56 4.87
CA ARG A 177 6.54 -25.49 4.86
C ARG A 177 5.89 -24.11 4.78
N TYR A 178 4.88 -23.94 3.94
CA TYR A 178 4.13 -22.69 3.80
C TYR A 178 3.46 -22.24 5.11
N ILE A 179 2.70 -23.12 5.78
CA ILE A 179 2.03 -22.77 7.05
C ILE A 179 3.05 -22.48 8.16
N SER A 180 4.20 -23.13 8.11
CA SER A 180 5.26 -22.96 9.11
C SER A 180 5.93 -21.61 8.98
N MET A 181 6.31 -21.20 7.76
CA MET A 181 6.84 -19.86 7.52
C MET A 181 5.83 -18.77 7.87
N THR A 182 4.55 -18.96 7.50
CA THR A 182 3.48 -18.01 7.85
C THR A 182 3.34 -17.85 9.36
N SER A 183 3.53 -18.93 10.12
CA SER A 183 3.43 -18.89 11.58
C SER A 183 4.69 -18.31 12.21
N LEU A 184 5.88 -18.68 11.73
CA LEU A 184 7.15 -18.08 12.16
C LEU A 184 7.18 -16.58 11.91
N GLN A 185 6.60 -16.09 10.81
CA GLN A 185 6.49 -14.66 10.51
C GLN A 185 5.72 -13.89 11.59
N LYS A 186 4.64 -14.47 12.13
CA LYS A 186 3.91 -13.87 13.27
C LYS A 186 4.74 -13.88 14.55
N ILE A 187 5.51 -14.95 14.75
CA ILE A 187 6.32 -15.15 15.97
C ILE A 187 7.56 -14.25 16.00
N VAL A 188 8.15 -13.90 14.85
CA VAL A 188 9.36 -13.06 14.77
C VAL A 188 9.22 -11.74 15.52
N VAL A 189 8.01 -11.16 15.55
CA VAL A 189 7.73 -9.90 16.25
C VAL A 189 7.85 -10.06 17.77
N THR A 190 7.49 -11.22 18.30
CA THR A 190 7.51 -11.50 19.75
C THR A 190 8.84 -12.10 20.19
N ASP A 191 9.31 -13.15 19.50
CA ASP A 191 10.45 -13.98 19.91
C ASP A 191 11.49 -14.11 18.77
N HIS A 192 12.14 -13.00 18.43
CA HIS A 192 13.12 -12.93 17.34
C HIS A 192 14.26 -13.96 17.47
N ASN A 193 14.85 -14.10 18.67
CA ASN A 193 16.02 -14.97 18.90
C ASN A 193 15.72 -16.46 18.71
N ALA A 194 14.49 -16.91 18.97
CA ALA A 194 14.11 -18.30 18.80
C ALA A 194 14.04 -18.66 17.30
N VAL A 195 13.45 -17.77 16.48
CA VAL A 195 13.31 -17.97 15.04
C VAL A 195 14.68 -17.87 14.33
N GLN A 196 15.58 -17.01 14.82
CA GLN A 196 16.94 -16.86 14.29
C GLN A 196 17.74 -18.18 14.22
N ARG A 197 17.46 -19.15 15.10
CA ARG A 197 18.16 -20.45 15.10
C ARG A 197 17.91 -21.24 13.82
N HIS A 198 16.73 -21.07 13.22
CA HIS A 198 16.31 -21.76 11.99
C HIS A 198 16.59 -20.94 10.73
N ARG A 199 17.35 -19.83 10.83
CA ARG A 199 17.63 -18.92 9.71
C ARG A 199 18.20 -19.62 8.48
N GLY A 200 19.10 -20.60 8.66
CA GLY A 200 19.74 -21.31 7.56
C GLY A 200 18.70 -22.02 6.69
N THR A 201 17.82 -22.78 7.33
CA THR A 201 16.72 -23.50 6.67
C THR A 201 15.72 -22.55 6.01
N ILE A 202 15.44 -21.38 6.62
CA ILE A 202 14.55 -20.37 6.04
C ILE A 202 15.16 -19.76 4.78
N VAL A 203 16.44 -19.43 4.79
CA VAL A 203 17.16 -18.92 3.63
C VAL A 203 17.25 -19.97 2.53
N ASP A 204 17.45 -21.25 2.87
CA ASP A 204 17.41 -22.35 1.90
C ASP A 204 16.04 -22.47 1.21
N CYS A 205 14.95 -22.11 1.88
CA CYS A 205 13.61 -22.07 1.26
C CYS A 205 13.46 -20.99 0.18
N LEU A 206 14.37 -20.00 0.07
CA LEU A 206 14.41 -19.07 -1.06
C LEU A 206 14.73 -19.78 -2.39
N LYS A 207 15.39 -20.94 -2.32
CA LYS A 207 15.75 -21.76 -3.48
C LYS A 207 14.65 -22.75 -3.86
N ASP A 208 13.51 -22.75 -3.17
CA ASP A 208 12.42 -23.70 -3.43
C ASP A 208 11.80 -23.51 -4.84
N PRO A 209 11.40 -24.59 -5.54
CA PRO A 209 10.72 -24.45 -6.82
C PRO A 209 9.36 -23.74 -6.73
N ASP A 210 8.66 -23.77 -5.59
CA ASP A 210 7.34 -23.18 -5.44
C ASP A 210 7.39 -21.67 -5.16
N ALA A 211 6.67 -20.90 -5.97
CA ALA A 211 6.64 -19.44 -5.87
C ALA A 211 5.98 -18.93 -4.57
N SER A 212 5.00 -19.65 -4.02
CA SER A 212 4.33 -19.28 -2.77
C SER A 212 5.24 -19.49 -1.56
N VAL A 213 6.00 -20.60 -1.57
CA VAL A 213 7.04 -20.87 -0.57
C VAL A 213 8.13 -19.80 -0.66
N LYS A 214 8.64 -19.49 -1.86
CA LYS A 214 9.62 -18.42 -2.08
C LYS A 214 9.17 -17.06 -1.55
N ARG A 215 7.93 -16.66 -1.85
CA ARG A 215 7.35 -15.38 -1.38
C ARG A 215 7.38 -15.29 0.15
N ARG A 216 6.92 -16.34 0.84
CA ARG A 216 6.93 -16.39 2.31
C ARG A 216 8.34 -16.46 2.89
N ALA A 217 9.23 -17.22 2.25
CA ALA A 217 10.63 -17.29 2.65
C ALA A 217 11.32 -15.91 2.53
N LEU A 218 11.03 -15.14 1.48
CA LEU A 218 11.55 -13.79 1.29
C LEU A 218 11.07 -12.85 2.40
N GLU A 219 9.76 -12.80 2.64
CA GLU A 219 9.19 -11.95 3.70
C GLU A 219 9.77 -12.28 5.08
N LEU A 220 9.89 -13.57 5.39
CA LEU A 220 10.46 -14.03 6.66
C LEU A 220 11.97 -13.73 6.75
N SER A 221 12.71 -13.94 5.66
CA SER A 221 14.16 -13.64 5.60
C SER A 221 14.44 -12.16 5.82
N LEU A 222 13.64 -11.27 5.21
CA LEU A 222 13.72 -9.83 5.40
C LEU A 222 13.39 -9.42 6.85
N ALA A 223 12.39 -10.06 7.46
CA ALA A 223 12.03 -9.80 8.86
C ALA A 223 13.09 -10.31 9.86
N LEU A 224 13.93 -11.28 9.47
CA LEU A 224 15.04 -11.80 10.26
C LEU A 224 16.34 -11.01 10.11
N VAL A 225 16.37 -9.97 9.28
CA VAL A 225 17.56 -9.12 9.17
C VAL A 225 17.75 -8.32 10.45
N SER A 226 18.97 -8.29 10.96
CA SER A 226 19.39 -7.55 12.14
C SER A 226 20.77 -6.93 11.92
N ALA A 227 21.17 -5.98 12.77
CA ALA A 227 22.48 -5.34 12.70
C ALA A 227 23.66 -6.34 12.79
N VAL A 228 23.46 -7.48 13.46
CA VAL A 228 24.51 -8.50 13.64
C VAL A 228 24.67 -9.37 12.39
N ASN A 229 23.58 -9.71 11.71
CA ASN A 229 23.59 -10.69 10.62
C ASN A 229 23.49 -10.07 9.21
N ILE A 230 23.30 -8.74 9.10
CA ILE A 230 23.06 -8.00 7.86
C ILE A 230 24.03 -8.37 6.74
N ARG A 231 25.34 -8.43 7.00
CA ARG A 231 26.35 -8.75 5.97
C ARG A 231 26.19 -10.15 5.38
N SER A 232 25.81 -11.12 6.21
CA SER A 232 25.61 -12.51 5.75
C SER A 232 24.26 -12.67 5.04
N MET A 233 23.19 -12.12 5.62
CA MET A 233 21.84 -12.20 5.07
C MET A 233 21.73 -11.46 3.73
N MET A 234 22.36 -10.28 3.62
CA MET A 234 22.28 -9.48 2.42
C MET A 234 22.93 -10.18 1.21
N LYS A 235 24.02 -10.94 1.41
CA LYS A 235 24.63 -11.72 0.32
C LYS A 235 23.67 -12.74 -0.28
N GLU A 236 22.94 -13.46 0.56
CA GLU A 236 21.94 -14.45 0.12
C GLU A 236 20.73 -13.77 -0.51
N LEU A 237 20.29 -12.61 0.00
CA LEU A 237 19.18 -11.84 -0.57
C LEU A 237 19.52 -11.24 -1.94
N LEU A 238 20.75 -10.73 -2.13
CA LEU A 238 21.21 -10.24 -3.44
C LEU A 238 21.38 -11.39 -4.43
N LEU A 239 21.86 -12.56 -3.99
CA LEU A 239 21.89 -13.77 -4.81
C LEU A 239 20.47 -14.24 -5.21
N PHE A 240 19.51 -14.12 -4.30
CA PHE A 240 18.11 -14.39 -4.63
C PHE A 240 17.56 -13.36 -5.62
N LEU A 241 17.93 -12.07 -5.50
CA LEU A 241 17.47 -11.00 -6.40
C LEU A 241 17.84 -11.26 -7.87
N SER A 242 19.03 -11.81 -8.13
CA SER A 242 19.49 -12.11 -9.49
C SER A 242 18.75 -13.28 -10.15
N SER A 243 18.19 -14.20 -9.36
CA SER A 243 17.42 -15.36 -9.83
C SER A 243 15.92 -15.25 -9.52
N CYS A 244 15.47 -14.06 -9.12
CA CYS A 244 14.13 -13.81 -8.61
C CYS A 244 13.09 -13.82 -9.75
N PRO A 245 11.91 -14.45 -9.58
CA PRO A 245 10.81 -14.27 -10.52
C PRO A 245 10.37 -12.79 -10.55
N PRO A 246 9.92 -12.26 -11.71
CA PRO A 246 9.62 -10.84 -11.88
C PRO A 246 8.56 -10.34 -10.88
N GLU A 247 7.57 -11.16 -10.56
CA GLU A 247 6.51 -10.83 -9.59
C GLU A 247 7.03 -10.49 -8.18
N LEU A 248 8.16 -11.06 -7.78
CA LEU A 248 8.74 -10.87 -6.44
C LEU A 248 9.91 -9.87 -6.45
N LYS A 249 10.40 -9.49 -7.63
CA LYS A 249 11.63 -8.72 -7.79
C LYS A 249 11.51 -7.31 -7.18
N ALA A 250 10.38 -6.65 -7.41
CA ALA A 250 10.05 -5.36 -6.79
C ALA A 250 9.97 -5.45 -5.24
N GLN A 251 9.32 -6.50 -4.72
CA GLN A 251 9.21 -6.73 -3.27
C GLN A 251 10.58 -7.01 -2.65
N ALA A 252 11.41 -7.82 -3.31
CA ALA A 252 12.77 -8.14 -2.86
C ALA A 252 13.66 -6.90 -2.86
N ALA A 253 13.67 -6.12 -3.94
CA ALA A 253 14.44 -4.89 -4.06
C ALA A 253 14.04 -3.87 -2.98
N CYS A 254 12.73 -3.65 -2.76
CA CYS A 254 12.24 -2.75 -1.72
C CYS A 254 12.61 -3.25 -0.31
N GLY A 255 12.49 -4.55 -0.06
CA GLY A 255 12.85 -5.15 1.22
C GLY A 255 14.34 -5.01 1.53
N ILE A 256 15.20 -5.27 0.53
CA ILE A 256 16.64 -5.10 0.62
C ILE A 256 16.99 -3.63 0.91
N PHE A 257 16.38 -2.69 0.19
CA PHE A 257 16.60 -1.26 0.39
C PHE A 257 16.26 -0.85 1.84
N ASN A 258 15.07 -1.21 2.33
CA ASN A 258 14.64 -0.89 3.69
C ASN A 258 15.54 -1.53 4.78
N ALA A 259 16.04 -2.74 4.52
CA ALA A 259 16.95 -3.43 5.43
C ALA A 259 18.34 -2.78 5.45
N ALA A 260 18.85 -2.35 4.30
CA ALA A 260 20.10 -1.62 4.18
C ALA A 260 20.01 -0.25 4.88
N GLU A 261 18.91 0.47 4.69
CA GLU A 261 18.68 1.78 5.33
C GLU A 261 18.70 1.70 6.86
N ARG A 262 18.13 0.64 7.44
CA ARG A 262 18.03 0.47 8.89
C ARG A 262 19.30 -0.08 9.55
N TYR A 263 20.00 -0.99 8.87
CA TYR A 263 21.04 -1.81 9.50
C TYR A 263 22.39 -1.74 8.79
N ALA A 264 22.62 -0.80 7.87
CA ALA A 264 23.90 -0.64 7.20
C ALA A 264 25.05 -0.40 8.22
N PRO A 265 26.14 -1.18 8.14
CA PRO A 265 27.29 -1.02 9.04
C PRO A 265 28.20 0.15 8.64
N SER A 266 28.19 0.56 7.37
CA SER A 266 28.94 1.72 6.88
C SER A 266 28.24 2.34 5.66
N GLN A 267 28.46 3.63 5.42
CA GLN A 267 27.89 4.32 4.24
C GLN A 267 28.40 3.72 2.93
N ARG A 268 29.67 3.33 2.86
CA ARG A 268 30.25 2.65 1.69
C ARG A 268 29.52 1.34 1.38
N TRP A 269 29.33 0.48 2.38
CA TRP A 269 28.60 -0.77 2.21
C TRP A 269 27.13 -0.51 1.80
N HIS A 270 26.52 0.54 2.34
CA HIS A 270 25.16 0.93 2.02
C HIS A 270 25.03 1.32 0.53
N ILE A 271 25.90 2.21 0.05
CA ILE A 271 25.96 2.63 -1.35
C ILE A 271 26.21 1.43 -2.26
N ASP A 272 27.17 0.56 -1.93
CA ASP A 272 27.48 -0.63 -2.71
C ASP A 272 26.29 -1.58 -2.85
N THR A 273 25.54 -1.76 -1.77
CA THR A 273 24.37 -2.63 -1.75
C THR A 273 23.26 -2.06 -2.63
N ILE A 274 22.96 -0.76 -2.51
CA ILE A 274 21.90 -0.13 -3.32
C ILE A 274 22.31 -0.11 -4.80
N LEU A 275 23.57 0.19 -5.12
CA LEU A 275 24.07 0.14 -6.49
C LEU A 275 23.91 -1.26 -7.09
N HIS A 276 24.22 -2.32 -6.34
CA HIS A 276 24.02 -3.69 -6.80
C HIS A 276 22.54 -4.04 -7.06
N VAL A 277 21.63 -3.50 -6.23
CA VAL A 277 20.18 -3.64 -6.45
C VAL A 277 19.75 -2.91 -7.72
N LEU A 278 20.24 -1.68 -7.94
CA LEU A 278 19.91 -0.90 -9.14
C LEU A 278 20.45 -1.54 -10.42
N THR A 279 21.64 -2.15 -10.40
CA THR A 279 22.17 -2.87 -11.57
C THR A 279 21.41 -4.15 -11.87
N THR A 280 20.85 -4.82 -10.86
CA THR A 280 20.18 -6.13 -11.04
C THR A 280 18.68 -5.99 -11.29
N ALA A 281 18.04 -4.99 -10.68
CA ALA A 281 16.59 -4.85 -10.60
C ALA A 281 16.09 -3.43 -10.91
N GLY A 282 16.90 -2.56 -11.53
CA GLY A 282 16.63 -1.14 -11.72
C GLY A 282 15.24 -0.78 -12.28
N GLY A 283 14.70 -1.58 -13.21
CA GLY A 283 13.34 -1.39 -13.76
C GLY A 283 12.18 -1.75 -12.82
N ASP A 284 12.44 -2.57 -11.79
CA ASP A 284 11.45 -3.03 -10.80
C ASP A 284 11.53 -2.25 -9.47
N VAL A 285 12.44 -1.27 -9.38
CA VAL A 285 12.62 -0.43 -8.19
C VAL A 285 11.60 0.70 -8.17
N ARG A 286 11.19 1.14 -6.96
CA ARG A 286 10.28 2.27 -6.77
C ARG A 286 10.99 3.60 -7.07
N ASP A 287 10.25 4.57 -7.59
CA ASP A 287 10.78 5.90 -7.93
C ASP A 287 11.41 6.63 -6.74
N GLU A 288 10.94 6.36 -5.51
CA GLU A 288 11.49 6.93 -4.25
C GLU A 288 12.94 6.50 -3.98
N THR A 289 13.42 5.40 -4.56
CA THR A 289 14.77 4.89 -4.30
C THR A 289 15.86 5.81 -4.88
N VAL A 290 15.59 6.43 -6.04
CA VAL A 290 16.52 7.36 -6.70
C VAL A 290 16.84 8.59 -5.82
N PRO A 291 15.85 9.39 -5.36
CA PRO A 291 16.13 10.55 -4.50
C PRO A 291 16.73 10.15 -3.16
N ASN A 292 16.31 9.02 -2.56
CA ASN A 292 16.88 8.56 -1.30
C ASN A 292 18.36 8.17 -1.43
N LEU A 293 18.75 7.52 -2.54
CA LEU A 293 20.15 7.22 -2.83
C LEU A 293 20.95 8.49 -3.10
N ILE A 294 20.42 9.43 -3.88
CA ILE A 294 21.07 10.73 -4.14
C ILE A 294 21.33 11.47 -2.82
N GLN A 295 20.35 11.48 -1.91
CA GLN A 295 20.51 12.07 -0.58
C GLN A 295 21.60 11.36 0.22
N LEU A 296 21.62 10.03 0.23
CA LEU A 296 22.67 9.25 0.91
C LEU A 296 24.06 9.60 0.38
N ILE A 297 24.23 9.65 -0.95
CA ILE A 297 25.51 9.98 -1.59
C ILE A 297 25.93 11.41 -1.20
N THR A 298 25.02 12.38 -1.27
CA THR A 298 25.29 13.79 -0.93
C THR A 298 25.76 13.96 0.52
N THR A 299 25.27 13.12 1.44
CA THR A 299 25.73 13.15 2.84
C THR A 299 27.11 12.51 3.05
N ALA A 300 27.58 11.69 2.11
CA ALA A 300 28.81 10.92 2.20
C ALA A 300 29.94 11.58 1.39
N SER A 301 30.39 12.75 1.83
CA SER A 301 31.40 13.57 1.12
C SER A 301 32.66 12.82 0.74
N ASP A 302 33.10 11.92 1.61
CA ASP A 302 34.36 11.20 1.48
C ASP A 302 34.29 10.08 0.43
N LEU A 303 33.07 9.70 0.02
CA LEU A 303 32.80 8.61 -0.90
C LEU A 303 32.32 9.10 -2.29
N HIS A 304 32.30 10.41 -2.54
CA HIS A 304 31.84 10.96 -3.83
C HIS A 304 32.68 10.43 -5.00
N CYS A 305 34.02 10.54 -4.92
CA CYS A 305 34.91 10.07 -5.99
C CYS A 305 34.70 8.57 -6.27
N TYR A 306 34.72 7.75 -5.22
CA TYR A 306 34.43 6.30 -5.29
C TYR A 306 33.11 6.00 -6.01
N THR A 307 32.04 6.67 -5.58
CA THR A 307 30.67 6.41 -6.06
C THR A 307 30.51 6.80 -7.52
N VAL A 308 31.08 7.93 -7.94
CA VAL A 308 30.99 8.45 -9.31
C VAL A 308 31.74 7.56 -10.28
N HIS A 309 32.96 7.11 -9.97
CA HIS A 309 33.68 6.15 -10.80
C HIS A 309 32.91 4.84 -10.99
N LYS A 310 32.26 4.36 -9.91
CA LYS A 310 31.48 3.12 -9.94
C LYS A 310 30.18 3.28 -10.75
N LEU A 311 29.49 4.41 -10.60
CA LEU A 311 28.29 4.74 -11.37
C LEU A 311 28.61 4.94 -12.85
N TYR A 312 29.73 5.60 -13.18
CA TYR A 312 30.19 5.78 -14.56
C TYR A 312 30.43 4.42 -15.23
N ARG A 313 31.16 3.51 -14.58
CA ARG A 313 31.36 2.14 -15.08
C ARG A 313 30.05 1.38 -15.27
N ALA A 314 29.11 1.53 -14.35
CA ALA A 314 27.80 0.87 -14.46
C ALA A 314 26.98 1.44 -15.63
N LEU A 315 27.04 2.76 -15.84
CA LEU A 315 26.37 3.48 -16.91
C LEU A 315 26.84 3.03 -18.30
N ILE A 316 28.15 2.95 -18.53
CA ILE A 316 28.71 2.52 -19.82
C ILE A 316 28.44 1.03 -20.13
N THR A 317 28.13 0.23 -19.09
CA THR A 317 27.86 -1.20 -19.25
C THR A 317 26.42 -1.45 -19.68
N ASP A 318 25.45 -0.80 -19.04
CA ASP A 318 24.04 -1.00 -19.32
C ASP A 318 23.20 0.27 -19.05
N ILE A 319 22.57 0.79 -20.10
CA ILE A 319 21.67 1.95 -20.05
C ILE A 319 20.18 1.56 -19.93
N SER A 320 19.86 0.26 -19.92
CA SER A 320 18.47 -0.22 -19.84
C SER A 320 17.84 0.10 -18.49
N GLN A 321 18.64 0.06 -17.42
CA GLN A 321 18.19 0.28 -16.04
C GLN A 321 17.99 1.77 -15.75
N GLN A 322 16.79 2.30 -15.99
CA GLN A 322 16.50 3.74 -15.90
C GLN A 322 16.84 4.36 -14.54
N SER A 323 16.47 3.71 -13.43
CA SER A 323 16.76 4.19 -12.07
C SER A 323 18.26 4.32 -11.80
N LEU A 324 19.08 3.41 -12.35
CA LEU A 324 20.54 3.47 -12.24
C LEU A 324 21.10 4.65 -13.04
N VAL A 325 20.63 4.81 -14.29
CA VAL A 325 21.07 5.88 -15.20
C VAL A 325 20.74 7.25 -14.63
N GLN A 326 19.55 7.43 -14.03
CA GLN A 326 19.17 8.69 -13.38
C GLN A 326 20.14 9.09 -12.26
N VAL A 327 20.48 8.15 -11.37
CA VAL A 327 21.45 8.39 -10.29
C VAL A 327 22.84 8.66 -10.87
N ALA A 328 23.25 7.91 -11.90
CA ALA A 328 24.54 8.09 -12.55
C ALA A 328 24.67 9.47 -13.20
N CYS A 329 23.69 9.89 -14.01
CA CYS A 329 23.68 11.21 -14.66
C CYS A 329 23.74 12.33 -13.62
N TRP A 330 22.95 12.25 -12.54
CA TRP A 330 22.99 13.25 -11.48
C TRP A 330 24.38 13.34 -10.82
N CYS A 331 24.97 12.19 -10.46
CA CYS A 331 26.28 12.15 -9.82
C CYS A 331 27.41 12.64 -10.74
N ILE A 332 27.36 12.30 -12.03
CA ILE A 332 28.32 12.78 -13.04
C ILE A 332 28.19 14.30 -13.20
N GLY A 333 26.98 14.83 -13.21
CA GLY A 333 26.75 16.28 -13.29
C GLY A 333 27.27 17.06 -12.07
N GLU A 334 27.18 16.50 -10.86
CA GLU A 334 27.64 17.15 -9.63
C GLU A 334 29.14 17.01 -9.37
N TYR A 335 29.65 15.79 -9.56
CA TYR A 335 30.99 15.38 -9.10
C TYR A 335 31.89 14.95 -10.27
N GLY A 336 31.57 15.37 -11.49
CA GLY A 336 32.37 15.06 -12.69
C GLY A 336 33.80 15.58 -12.62
N ASP A 337 34.08 16.61 -11.85
CA ASP A 337 35.45 17.08 -11.59
C ASP A 337 36.30 16.04 -10.85
N LEU A 338 35.70 15.32 -9.90
CA LEU A 338 36.35 14.22 -9.18
C LEU A 338 36.60 13.00 -10.09
N LEU A 339 35.73 12.80 -11.09
CA LEU A 339 35.90 11.75 -12.10
C LEU A 339 37.10 12.03 -13.03
N LEU A 340 37.24 13.28 -13.47
CA LEU A 340 38.29 13.73 -14.39
C LEU A 340 39.68 13.80 -13.73
N ARG A 341 39.74 14.09 -12.42
CA ARG A 341 41.02 14.11 -11.68
C ARG A 341 41.66 12.74 -11.54
N GLY A 342 40.88 11.66 -11.61
CA GLY A 342 41.38 10.28 -11.52
C GLY A 342 42.03 9.93 -10.16
N GLU A 343 41.82 10.74 -9.12
CA GLU A 343 42.35 10.54 -7.78
C GLU A 343 41.35 9.73 -6.94
N CYS A 344 41.36 8.41 -7.10
CA CYS A 344 40.56 7.50 -6.26
C CYS A 344 41.47 6.48 -5.56
N ASP A 345 41.69 6.63 -4.25
CA ASP A 345 42.53 5.72 -3.47
C ASP A 345 41.96 4.28 -3.37
N GLU A 346 40.65 4.11 -3.57
CA GLU A 346 39.94 2.85 -3.26
C GLU A 346 39.57 1.97 -4.47
N ILE A 347 39.71 2.47 -5.70
CA ILE A 347 39.38 1.78 -6.95
C ILE A 347 40.50 2.11 -7.94
N GLU A 348 40.95 1.14 -8.75
CA GLU A 348 41.82 1.43 -9.90
C GLU A 348 41.18 2.53 -10.75
N PRO A 349 41.73 3.75 -10.79
CA PRO A 349 41.09 4.86 -11.46
C PRO A 349 41.02 4.56 -12.95
N VAL A 350 39.82 4.62 -13.53
CA VAL A 350 39.71 4.70 -14.99
C VAL A 350 40.20 6.10 -15.35
N GLN A 351 41.20 6.19 -16.22
CA GLN A 351 41.52 7.46 -16.86
C GLN A 351 40.36 7.77 -17.81
N VAL A 352 39.50 8.69 -17.42
CA VAL A 352 38.33 9.11 -18.21
C VAL A 352 38.62 10.49 -18.78
N SER A 353 38.52 10.65 -20.09
CA SER A 353 38.64 11.96 -20.73
C SER A 353 37.32 12.74 -20.64
N GLU A 354 37.38 14.06 -20.88
CA GLU A 354 36.18 14.92 -20.93
C GLU A 354 35.21 14.44 -22.03
N ASP A 355 35.77 14.03 -23.18
CA ASP A 355 35.01 13.52 -24.32
C ASP A 355 34.26 12.22 -23.98
N ASP A 356 34.92 11.28 -23.30
CA ASP A 356 34.28 10.00 -22.92
C ASP A 356 33.03 10.21 -22.03
N VAL A 357 33.08 11.21 -21.14
CA VAL A 357 31.94 11.55 -20.26
C VAL A 357 30.80 12.17 -21.06
N LEU A 358 31.12 13.05 -22.01
CA LEU A 358 30.13 13.68 -22.88
C LEU A 358 29.47 12.66 -23.81
N ASP A 359 30.25 11.76 -24.41
CA ASP A 359 29.78 10.66 -25.25
C ASP A 359 28.83 9.73 -24.49
N ALA A 360 29.14 9.43 -23.21
CA ALA A 360 28.26 8.64 -22.36
C ALA A 360 26.91 9.32 -22.10
N LEU A 361 26.91 10.63 -21.83
CA LEU A 361 25.66 11.40 -21.64
C LEU A 361 24.89 11.57 -22.96
N GLU A 362 25.58 11.76 -24.08
CA GLU A 362 24.97 11.82 -25.42
C GLU A 362 24.27 10.50 -25.76
N THR A 363 24.92 9.37 -25.46
CA THR A 363 24.35 8.03 -25.62
C THR A 363 23.04 7.89 -24.83
N VAL A 364 23.00 8.37 -23.59
CA VAL A 364 21.77 8.36 -22.77
C VAL A 364 20.69 9.25 -23.39
N LEU A 365 21.05 10.45 -23.83
CA LEU A 365 20.13 11.41 -24.43
C LEU A 365 19.49 10.84 -25.70
N GLN A 366 20.30 10.31 -26.63
CA GLN A 366 19.84 9.82 -27.93
C GLN A 366 19.17 8.43 -27.87
N SER A 367 19.44 7.64 -26.83
CA SER A 367 18.87 6.30 -26.70
C SER A 367 17.34 6.32 -26.60
N HIS A 368 16.69 5.43 -27.34
CA HIS A 368 15.26 5.18 -27.30
C HIS A 368 14.81 4.43 -26.02
N MET A 369 15.74 3.83 -25.29
CA MET A 369 15.48 3.15 -24.01
C MET A 369 15.33 4.15 -22.86
N SER A 370 15.84 5.37 -23.03
CA SER A 370 15.82 6.40 -22.01
C SER A 370 14.44 7.03 -21.84
N SER A 371 13.93 7.01 -20.61
CA SER A 371 12.70 7.73 -20.26
C SER A 371 12.90 9.25 -20.38
N PRO A 372 11.84 10.04 -20.60
CA PRO A 372 11.93 11.51 -20.62
C PRO A 372 12.56 12.08 -19.33
N ALA A 373 12.23 11.52 -18.17
CA ALA A 373 12.84 11.89 -16.90
C ALA A 373 14.36 11.64 -16.91
N THR A 374 14.81 10.48 -17.39
CA THR A 374 16.23 10.14 -17.51
C THR A 374 16.98 11.10 -18.44
N ARG A 375 16.37 11.44 -19.59
CA ARG A 375 16.92 12.45 -20.52
C ARG A 375 17.03 13.82 -19.85
N GLY A 376 16.07 14.16 -19.00
CA GLY A 376 16.09 15.39 -18.20
C GLY A 376 17.26 15.45 -17.23
N PHE A 377 17.54 14.34 -16.53
CA PHE A 377 18.74 14.21 -15.69
C PHE A 377 20.03 14.34 -16.51
N ALA A 378 20.11 13.69 -17.66
CA ALA A 378 21.28 13.78 -18.53
C ALA A 378 21.49 15.20 -19.06
N LEU A 379 20.45 15.88 -19.54
CA LEU A 379 20.54 17.26 -20.04
C LEU A 379 20.98 18.25 -18.95
N THR A 380 20.45 18.07 -17.73
CA THR A 380 20.87 18.86 -16.56
C THR A 380 22.32 18.57 -16.19
N ALA A 381 22.75 17.31 -16.24
CA ALA A 381 24.13 16.91 -15.98
C ALA A 381 25.09 17.53 -17.00
N THR A 382 24.74 17.50 -18.28
CA THR A 382 25.46 18.14 -19.37
C THR A 382 25.59 19.65 -19.14
N MET A 383 24.52 20.33 -18.70
CA MET A 383 24.58 21.74 -18.32
C MET A 383 25.52 21.99 -17.14
N LYS A 384 25.48 21.16 -16.10
CA LYS A 384 26.38 21.26 -14.94
C LYS A 384 27.84 20.98 -15.28
N LEU A 385 28.11 20.03 -16.17
CA LEU A 385 29.46 19.76 -16.67
C LEU A 385 30.00 20.89 -17.52
N SER A 386 29.13 21.61 -18.24
CA SER A 386 29.54 22.74 -19.07
C SER A 386 30.22 23.88 -18.31
N THR A 387 30.03 23.97 -16.99
CA THR A 387 30.75 24.94 -16.13
C THR A 387 32.13 24.45 -15.71
N ARG A 388 32.44 23.18 -15.96
CA ARG A 388 33.62 22.45 -15.47
C ARG A 388 34.53 21.97 -16.61
N ILE A 389 33.94 21.65 -17.76
CA ILE A 389 34.59 21.22 -19.00
C ILE A 389 34.78 22.45 -19.91
N THR A 390 35.91 22.49 -20.63
CA THR A 390 36.30 23.67 -21.44
C THR A 390 35.70 23.62 -22.85
N ASP A 391 35.34 22.43 -23.34
CA ASP A 391 34.81 22.21 -24.69
C ASP A 391 33.31 22.52 -24.85
N ASN A 392 32.95 22.96 -26.06
CA ASN A 392 31.62 23.46 -26.39
C ASN A 392 30.58 22.35 -26.42
N VAL A 393 29.52 22.52 -25.62
CA VAL A 393 28.45 21.54 -25.46
C VAL A 393 27.33 21.80 -26.47
N ASP A 394 27.61 21.54 -27.76
CA ASP A 394 26.64 21.76 -28.86
C ASP A 394 25.40 20.86 -28.75
N ILE A 395 25.48 19.77 -27.97
CA ILE A 395 24.42 18.78 -27.73
C ILE A 395 23.14 19.43 -27.19
N VAL A 396 23.25 20.47 -26.35
CA VAL A 396 22.07 21.15 -25.76
C VAL A 396 21.23 21.86 -26.81
N SER A 397 21.84 22.36 -27.89
CA SER A 397 21.12 23.09 -28.95
C SER A 397 20.18 22.20 -29.76
N ILE A 398 20.51 20.91 -29.90
CA ILE A 398 19.71 19.94 -30.66
C ILE A 398 18.39 19.63 -29.94
N TYR A 399 18.37 19.70 -28.61
CA TYR A 399 17.16 19.45 -27.80
C TYR A 399 16.18 20.64 -27.74
N GLY A 400 16.53 21.81 -28.29
CA GLY A 400 15.64 22.98 -28.32
C GLY A 400 14.37 22.81 -29.19
N SER A 401 14.34 21.77 -30.03
CA SER A 401 13.17 21.38 -30.83
C SER A 401 12.63 20.00 -30.44
N CYS A 402 12.86 19.54 -29.21
CA CYS A 402 12.30 18.30 -28.72
C CYS A 402 10.77 18.37 -28.63
N ILE A 403 10.09 17.23 -28.82
CA ILE A 403 8.64 17.11 -28.68
C ILE A 403 8.21 17.17 -27.21
N ASP A 404 9.08 16.71 -26.30
CA ASP A 404 8.83 16.77 -24.87
C ASP A 404 8.98 18.20 -24.35
N VAL A 405 7.89 18.74 -23.79
CA VAL A 405 7.81 20.14 -23.34
C VAL A 405 8.83 20.46 -22.26
N GLU A 406 9.10 19.51 -21.36
CA GLU A 406 10.01 19.69 -20.24
C GLU A 406 11.46 19.74 -20.72
N LEU A 407 11.84 18.79 -21.59
CA LEU A 407 13.16 18.76 -22.21
C LEU A 407 13.39 19.98 -23.13
N GLN A 408 12.37 20.38 -23.89
CA GLN A 408 12.43 21.55 -24.76
C GLN A 408 12.66 22.83 -23.94
N GLN A 409 11.87 23.03 -22.88
CA GLN A 409 12.00 24.18 -22.00
C GLN A 409 13.41 24.27 -21.42
N ARG A 410 13.91 23.17 -20.83
CA ARG A 410 15.29 23.10 -20.30
C ARG A 410 16.33 23.43 -21.35
N ALA A 411 16.24 22.83 -22.54
CA ALA A 411 17.22 23.03 -23.59
C ALA A 411 17.26 24.49 -24.09
N VAL A 412 16.10 25.13 -24.24
CA VAL A 412 16.01 26.54 -24.67
C VAL A 412 16.57 27.48 -23.59
N GLU A 413 16.23 27.25 -22.33
CA GLU A 413 16.75 28.03 -21.20
C GLU A 413 18.28 27.89 -21.07
N TYR A 414 18.79 26.65 -21.14
CA TYR A 414 20.23 26.40 -21.12
C TYR A 414 20.93 27.06 -22.31
N ASN A 415 20.39 26.94 -23.53
CA ASN A 415 20.96 27.60 -24.72
C ASN A 415 20.98 29.14 -24.59
N ALA A 416 19.97 29.74 -23.96
CA ALA A 416 19.97 31.16 -23.67
C ALA A 416 21.10 31.55 -22.69
N LEU A 417 21.39 30.71 -21.69
CA LEU A 417 22.53 30.90 -20.78
C LEU A 417 23.87 30.82 -21.53
N PHE A 418 24.05 29.82 -22.40
CA PHE A 418 25.27 29.68 -23.23
C PHE A 418 25.49 30.88 -24.15
N LYS A 419 24.44 31.40 -24.80
CA LYS A 419 24.57 32.45 -25.82
C LYS A 419 24.61 33.88 -25.26
N LYS A 420 23.91 34.17 -24.16
CA LYS A 420 23.73 35.54 -23.66
C LYS A 420 24.41 35.79 -22.31
N TYR A 421 24.58 34.77 -21.48
CA TYR A 421 24.92 34.94 -20.07
C TYR A 421 26.06 34.01 -19.61
N ASP A 422 27.09 33.88 -20.44
CA ASP A 422 28.23 32.99 -20.18
C ASP A 422 28.93 33.28 -18.84
N HIS A 423 29.03 34.56 -18.46
CA HIS A 423 29.57 35.02 -17.18
C HIS A 423 28.74 34.60 -15.95
N MET A 424 27.46 34.24 -16.10
CA MET A 424 26.61 33.78 -14.99
C MET A 424 26.66 32.27 -14.76
N ARG A 425 27.35 31.51 -15.62
CA ARG A 425 27.41 30.04 -15.55
C ARG A 425 28.06 29.53 -14.26
N TYR A 426 29.03 30.26 -13.72
CA TYR A 426 29.63 29.94 -12.41
C TYR A 426 28.66 30.08 -11.23
N ALA A 427 27.69 31.01 -11.29
CA ALA A 427 26.75 31.25 -10.20
C ALA A 427 25.74 30.10 -10.04
N THR A 428 25.33 29.46 -11.14
CA THR A 428 24.43 28.29 -11.13
C THR A 428 25.05 27.02 -10.52
N SER A 429 26.38 26.88 -10.56
CA SER A 429 27.11 25.80 -9.88
C SER A 429 27.14 25.97 -8.36
N CYS A 430 27.06 27.23 -7.87
CA CYS A 430 27.16 27.54 -6.44
C CYS A 430 25.82 27.53 -5.69
N THR A 431 24.67 27.65 -6.37
CA THR A 431 23.36 27.80 -5.71
C THR A 431 22.81 26.53 -5.03
N GLU A 432 23.32 25.34 -5.32
CA GLU A 432 22.92 24.10 -4.61
C GLU A 432 23.84 23.73 -3.44
N ASN A 433 25.02 24.35 -3.32
CA ASN A 433 25.99 24.05 -2.24
C ASN A 433 25.64 24.69 -0.87
N LEU A 434 24.59 25.51 -0.78
CA LEU A 434 24.30 26.36 0.38
C LEU A 434 23.29 25.80 1.41
N ASN A 435 22.83 24.55 1.31
CA ASN A 435 21.90 23.98 2.30
C ASN A 435 22.45 22.81 3.12
N LYS A 436 23.72 22.91 3.55
CA LYS A 436 24.21 22.11 4.69
C LYS A 436 23.66 22.71 5.98
N LYS A 437 22.62 22.08 6.54
CA LYS A 437 21.89 22.37 7.81
C LYS A 437 20.55 23.09 7.66
N SER A 438 19.57 22.46 7.04
CA SER A 438 18.20 22.53 7.55
C SER A 438 17.42 21.30 7.11
N SER A 439 16.86 20.60 8.09
CA SER A 439 15.90 19.52 7.91
C SER A 439 14.57 20.12 7.43
N PHE A 440 14.44 20.50 6.16
CA PHE A 440 13.15 20.84 5.54
C PHE A 440 13.24 20.75 4.02
N CYS A 441 12.46 19.83 3.44
CA CYS A 441 11.90 19.82 2.09
C CYS A 441 12.77 20.35 0.93
N PHE A 442 13.32 19.42 0.13
CA PHE A 442 13.98 19.68 -1.16
C PHE A 442 13.10 20.54 -2.09
N PRO A 443 13.44 21.80 -2.39
CA PRO A 443 12.60 22.68 -3.20
C PRO A 443 12.62 22.35 -4.70
N PHE A 444 13.61 21.60 -5.19
CA PHE A 444 13.79 21.41 -6.64
C PHE A 444 13.05 20.18 -7.19
N VAL A 445 12.88 19.12 -6.39
CA VAL A 445 12.09 17.93 -6.78
C VAL A 445 10.58 18.20 -6.64
N CYS A 446 10.18 19.12 -5.76
CA CYS A 446 8.78 19.53 -5.57
C CYS A 446 8.28 20.48 -6.68
N GLY A 447 9.18 21.13 -7.42
CA GLY A 447 8.84 21.99 -8.55
C GLY A 447 8.24 21.23 -9.75
N LEU A 448 8.72 20.02 -10.03
CA LEU A 448 8.25 19.23 -11.18
C LEU A 448 6.84 18.65 -10.99
N LEU A 449 6.42 18.33 -9.76
CA LEU A 449 5.06 17.82 -9.56
C LEU A 449 3.98 18.92 -9.70
N LYS A 450 4.33 20.18 -9.43
CA LYS A 450 3.37 21.30 -9.51
C LYS A 450 3.16 21.85 -10.92
N VAL A 451 4.08 21.61 -11.85
CA VAL A 451 3.93 22.08 -13.24
C VAL A 451 2.99 21.17 -14.04
N CYS A 452 2.94 19.87 -13.74
CA CYS A 452 1.95 18.98 -14.34
C CYS A 452 0.50 19.35 -13.94
N ASP A 453 0.27 19.79 -12.70
CA ASP A 453 -1.04 20.28 -12.25
C ASP A 453 -1.40 21.68 -12.83
N LEU A 454 -0.41 22.46 -13.29
CA LEU A 454 -0.64 23.80 -13.83
C LEU A 454 -0.97 23.77 -15.34
N LEU A 455 -0.43 22.80 -16.09
CA LEU A 455 -0.75 22.64 -17.52
C LEU A 455 -2.13 22.00 -17.76
N ASP A 456 -2.64 21.18 -16.84
CA ASP A 456 -4.02 20.67 -16.91
C ASP A 456 -5.09 21.76 -16.62
N LEU A 457 -4.69 22.92 -16.10
CA LEU A 457 -5.59 24.04 -15.77
C LEU A 457 -5.69 25.10 -16.89
N LEU A 458 -4.84 25.03 -17.93
CA LEU A 458 -4.81 26.00 -19.04
C LEU A 458 -5.24 25.41 -20.40
N GLY A 459 -5.63 24.13 -20.45
CA GLY A 459 -6.15 23.46 -21.65
C GLY A 459 -7.60 23.81 -21.99
N GLY A 460 -7.87 25.07 -22.33
CA GLY A 460 -9.11 25.49 -22.98
C GLY A 460 -9.08 25.25 -24.49
N SER A 461 -9.93 24.32 -24.96
CA SER A 461 -10.48 24.17 -26.31
C SER A 461 -9.80 24.86 -27.51
N GLU A 462 -9.07 24.10 -28.33
CA GLU A 462 -9.02 24.33 -29.78
C GLU A 462 -9.03 22.98 -30.52
N GLU A 463 -9.98 22.86 -31.44
CA GLU A 463 -10.25 21.72 -32.32
C GLU A 463 -9.17 21.63 -33.42
N PRO A 464 -8.75 20.44 -33.90
CA PRO A 464 -7.75 20.33 -34.95
C PRO A 464 -8.33 20.61 -36.35
N PRO A 465 -7.64 21.34 -37.24
CA PRO A 465 -8.10 21.53 -38.62
C PRO A 465 -7.73 20.32 -39.50
N GLN A 466 -8.69 19.82 -40.28
CA GLN A 466 -8.46 18.86 -41.36
C GLN A 466 -8.03 19.55 -42.67
N PRO A 467 -7.30 18.85 -43.57
CA PRO A 467 -6.64 19.45 -44.73
C PRO A 467 -7.59 19.68 -45.90
N GLY A 468 -7.45 20.82 -46.58
CA GLY A 468 -8.28 21.19 -47.74
C GLY A 468 -7.83 20.58 -49.08
N PRO A 469 -8.71 20.54 -50.09
CA PRO A 469 -8.34 20.25 -51.48
C PRO A 469 -8.16 21.54 -52.30
N ILE A 470 -7.27 21.50 -53.28
CA ILE A 470 -6.99 22.60 -54.23
C ILE A 470 -7.66 22.28 -55.58
N LEU A 471 -8.38 23.26 -56.17
CA LEU A 471 -8.26 23.75 -57.57
C LEU A 471 -9.54 24.45 -58.07
N GLY A 472 -9.37 25.66 -58.65
CA GLY A 472 -10.04 26.00 -59.92
C GLY A 472 -11.17 27.05 -59.97
N SER A 473 -10.79 28.34 -59.97
CA SER A 473 -11.28 29.47 -60.80
C SER A 473 -12.78 29.77 -61.07
N THR A 474 -13.04 31.10 -61.08
CA THR A 474 -14.07 31.92 -61.79
C THR A 474 -15.27 32.47 -60.99
N ALA A 475 -15.33 33.82 -60.94
CA ALA A 475 -16.50 34.67 -60.62
C ALA A 475 -17.32 34.93 -61.91
N PRO A 476 -18.48 35.67 -61.96
CA PRO A 476 -19.18 36.50 -60.94
C PRO A 476 -20.74 36.30 -60.87
N GLY A 477 -21.45 37.09 -60.01
CA GLY A 477 -22.91 37.04 -59.65
C GLY A 477 -23.93 37.39 -60.78
N PRO A 478 -25.22 37.81 -60.54
CA PRO A 478 -25.83 38.48 -59.36
C PRO A 478 -27.34 38.19 -59.03
N ALA A 479 -27.90 38.93 -58.05
CA ALA A 479 -29.26 39.51 -57.93
C ALA A 479 -30.55 38.71 -57.56
N SER A 480 -31.19 39.17 -56.46
CA SER A 480 -32.64 39.46 -56.20
C SER A 480 -33.75 38.42 -56.53
N THR A 481 -34.76 38.16 -55.70
CA THR A 481 -35.91 39.07 -55.38
C THR A 481 -36.88 38.43 -54.36
N ALA A 482 -37.50 39.30 -53.53
CA ALA A 482 -38.89 39.34 -52.98
C ALA A 482 -39.55 38.07 -52.41
N GLY A 483 -40.34 38.06 -51.33
CA GLY A 483 -41.10 39.03 -50.50
C GLY A 483 -42.24 38.19 -49.88
N GLY A 484 -42.57 38.22 -48.59
CA GLY A 484 -43.33 39.25 -47.87
C GLY A 484 -44.34 38.59 -46.91
N ASP A 485 -44.47 39.19 -45.71
CA ASP A 485 -45.54 39.19 -44.70
C ASP A 485 -46.32 37.93 -44.29
N LEU A 486 -46.30 37.63 -42.98
CA LEU A 486 -47.45 37.90 -42.08
C LEU A 486 -47.12 37.55 -40.61
N LEU A 487 -46.79 38.58 -39.81
CA LEU A 487 -47.11 38.62 -38.38
C LEU A 487 -48.49 39.24 -38.28
N ASP A 488 -49.52 38.48 -37.92
CA ASP A 488 -50.46 38.82 -36.85
C ASP A 488 -51.56 37.77 -36.70
N LEU A 489 -52.12 37.68 -35.50
CA LEU A 489 -53.41 37.10 -35.12
C LEU A 489 -53.41 35.69 -34.49
N LEU A 490 -53.63 35.72 -33.16
CA LEU A 490 -53.99 34.65 -32.20
C LEU A 490 -52.77 34.01 -31.50
N GLY A 491 -52.42 34.30 -30.24
CA GLY A 491 -53.23 34.71 -29.09
C GLY A 491 -53.04 33.67 -27.97
N GLY A 492 -52.42 34.08 -26.86
CA GLY A 492 -52.56 33.52 -25.50
C GLY A 492 -52.36 32.01 -25.28
N LEU A 493 -51.21 31.62 -24.73
CA LEU A 493 -51.05 30.33 -24.05
C LEU A 493 -51.08 30.54 -22.53
N GLU A 494 -52.24 30.26 -21.94
CA GLU A 494 -52.37 29.84 -20.55
C GLU A 494 -52.42 28.30 -20.47
N THR A 495 -52.05 27.80 -19.30
CA THR A 495 -51.73 26.45 -18.78
C THR A 495 -52.70 25.30 -19.10
N PRO A 496 -52.26 24.03 -18.90
CA PRO A 496 -52.69 23.35 -17.67
C PRO A 496 -51.63 22.48 -16.95
N GLU A 497 -51.67 22.61 -15.62
CA GLU A 497 -51.66 21.57 -14.57
C GLU A 497 -50.40 20.73 -14.26
N THR A 498 -49.84 21.06 -13.09
CA THR A 498 -49.02 20.26 -12.18
C THR A 498 -49.67 18.95 -11.72
N PRO A 499 -48.90 17.87 -11.52
CA PRO A 499 -49.13 16.92 -10.44
C PRO A 499 -48.21 17.20 -9.25
N GLU A 500 -48.85 17.25 -8.09
CA GLU A 500 -48.31 17.56 -6.77
C GLU A 500 -47.18 16.62 -6.31
N THR A 501 -46.19 17.22 -5.65
CA THR A 501 -45.14 16.56 -4.87
C THR A 501 -45.76 15.85 -3.65
N PRO A 502 -45.50 14.55 -3.40
CA PRO A 502 -45.67 14.00 -2.06
C PRO A 502 -44.53 14.51 -1.18
N ALA A 503 -44.89 15.15 -0.07
CA ALA A 503 -43.98 15.56 0.99
C ALA A 503 -43.16 14.35 1.49
N LEU A 504 -41.85 14.37 1.23
CA LEU A 504 -40.90 13.42 1.79
C LEU A 504 -40.17 14.09 2.96
N THR A 505 -40.31 13.45 4.12
CA THR A 505 -39.57 13.63 5.36
C THR A 505 -38.11 14.12 5.18
N PRO A 506 -37.62 15.06 6.01
CA PRO A 506 -36.26 15.60 5.87
C PRO A 506 -35.24 14.48 6.06
N ALA A 507 -34.48 14.21 5.00
CA ALA A 507 -33.43 13.21 5.00
C ALA A 507 -32.28 13.62 5.96
N PRO A 508 -31.55 12.67 6.56
CA PRO A 508 -30.55 12.99 7.57
C PRO A 508 -29.38 13.79 6.97
N THR A 509 -29.17 15.01 7.47
CA THR A 509 -28.02 15.86 7.17
C THR A 509 -27.10 15.95 8.39
N LEU A 510 -25.80 15.72 8.20
CA LEU A 510 -24.78 15.84 9.24
C LEU A 510 -24.01 17.16 9.07
N THR A 511 -23.95 18.00 10.10
CA THR A 511 -23.03 19.14 10.11
C THR A 511 -21.63 18.64 10.41
N VAL A 512 -20.70 18.85 9.49
CA VAL A 512 -19.32 18.33 9.58
C VAL A 512 -18.32 19.40 10.00
N TYR A 513 -18.62 20.67 9.68
CA TYR A 513 -17.75 21.78 9.99
C TYR A 513 -18.57 23.03 10.30
N GLU A 514 -18.19 23.72 11.38
CA GLU A 514 -18.76 25.01 11.77
C GLU A 514 -17.67 25.85 12.44
N LYS A 515 -17.09 26.80 11.71
CA LYS A 515 -16.05 27.70 12.20
C LYS A 515 -15.98 28.95 11.33
N ASN A 516 -15.64 30.10 11.92
CA ASN A 516 -15.52 31.40 11.25
C ASN A 516 -16.78 31.82 10.45
N GLY A 517 -17.97 31.40 10.89
CA GLY A 517 -19.23 31.67 10.18
C GLY A 517 -19.46 30.80 8.94
N VAL A 518 -18.60 29.84 8.62
CA VAL A 518 -18.84 28.86 7.56
C VAL A 518 -19.37 27.57 8.15
N THR A 519 -20.53 27.12 7.66
CA THR A 519 -21.12 25.83 8.04
C THR A 519 -21.11 24.90 6.82
N LEU A 520 -20.58 23.69 6.98
CA LEU A 520 -20.60 22.63 5.96
C LEU A 520 -21.50 21.48 6.41
N LYS A 521 -22.56 21.24 5.65
CA LYS A 521 -23.50 20.13 5.85
C LYS A 521 -23.28 19.05 4.81
N LEU A 522 -23.31 17.80 5.24
CA LEU A 522 -23.12 16.63 4.42
C LEU A 522 -24.42 15.83 4.33
N HIS A 523 -24.78 15.46 3.10
CA HIS A 523 -25.92 14.63 2.80
C HIS A 523 -25.47 13.42 1.96
N CYS A 524 -25.94 12.22 2.33
CA CYS A 524 -25.54 10.99 1.66
C CYS A 524 -26.72 10.29 1.03
N HIS A 525 -26.54 9.87 -0.22
CA HIS A 525 -27.48 9.02 -0.93
C HIS A 525 -26.74 7.82 -1.54
N LYS A 526 -27.15 6.61 -1.11
CA LYS A 526 -26.68 5.36 -1.73
C LYS A 526 -27.23 5.22 -3.14
N GLN A 527 -26.34 5.11 -4.14
CA GLN A 527 -26.71 4.96 -5.55
C GLN A 527 -26.76 3.49 -5.99
N SER A 528 -25.92 2.64 -5.42
CA SER A 528 -25.86 1.18 -5.70
C SER A 528 -25.22 0.41 -4.53
N GLU A 529 -25.03 -0.91 -4.63
CA GLU A 529 -24.33 -1.68 -3.57
C GLU A 529 -22.88 -1.23 -3.34
N THR A 530 -22.23 -0.64 -4.35
CA THR A 530 -20.82 -0.24 -4.31
C THR A 530 -20.61 1.27 -4.44
N GLY A 531 -21.65 2.03 -4.83
CA GLY A 531 -21.59 3.47 -5.10
C GLY A 531 -22.36 4.32 -4.10
N LEU A 532 -21.70 5.34 -3.55
CA LEU A 532 -22.23 6.33 -2.60
C LEU A 532 -22.10 7.73 -3.20
N THR A 533 -23.19 8.50 -3.24
CA THR A 533 -23.18 9.92 -3.59
C THR A 533 -23.23 10.76 -2.32
N VAL A 534 -22.26 11.66 -2.17
CA VAL A 534 -22.13 12.58 -1.04
C VAL A 534 -22.30 14.01 -1.56
N THR A 535 -23.28 14.74 -1.04
CA THR A 535 -23.52 16.15 -1.38
C THR A 535 -23.12 17.02 -0.20
N LEU A 536 -22.17 17.91 -0.42
CA LEU A 536 -21.67 18.88 0.54
C LEU A 536 -22.35 20.22 0.27
N THR A 537 -22.94 20.83 1.29
CA THR A 537 -23.60 22.13 1.21
C THR A 537 -22.91 23.09 2.18
N ALA A 538 -22.25 24.11 1.64
CA ALA A 538 -21.62 25.18 2.40
C ALA A 538 -22.55 26.39 2.52
N SER A 539 -22.59 27.03 3.68
CA SER A 539 -23.33 28.26 3.94
C SER A 539 -22.49 29.23 4.79
N ASN A 540 -22.58 30.52 4.50
CA ASN A 540 -21.87 31.58 5.23
C ASN A 540 -22.83 32.40 6.10
N SER A 541 -22.71 32.31 7.42
CA SER A 541 -23.46 33.10 8.39
C SER A 541 -22.77 34.39 8.83
N SER A 542 -21.58 34.70 8.28
CA SER A 542 -20.86 35.94 8.56
C SER A 542 -21.47 37.15 7.83
N ASP A 543 -21.08 38.36 8.27
CA ASP A 543 -21.51 39.63 7.69
C ASP A 543 -20.79 40.01 6.39
N TRP A 544 -19.81 39.21 5.95
CA TRP A 544 -18.95 39.51 4.81
C TRP A 544 -19.00 38.41 3.76
N ASP A 545 -18.97 38.80 2.49
CA ASP A 545 -18.92 37.85 1.38
C ASP A 545 -17.57 37.12 1.33
N MET A 546 -17.59 35.86 0.93
CA MET A 546 -16.38 35.04 0.75
C MET A 546 -16.21 34.70 -0.72
N SER A 547 -15.03 34.97 -1.27
CA SER A 547 -14.67 34.71 -2.66
C SER A 547 -13.61 33.62 -2.78
N SER A 548 -13.47 33.04 -3.98
CA SER A 548 -12.55 31.95 -4.29
C SER A 548 -12.76 30.72 -3.39
N PHE A 549 -14.02 30.41 -3.07
CA PHE A 549 -14.38 29.27 -2.25
C PHE A 549 -14.16 27.97 -3.03
N THR A 550 -13.30 27.10 -2.51
CA THR A 550 -12.91 25.85 -3.15
C THR A 550 -12.97 24.69 -2.16
N LEU A 551 -13.52 23.56 -2.61
CA LEU A 551 -13.59 22.30 -1.86
C LEU A 551 -12.82 21.22 -2.59
N GLN A 552 -11.83 20.63 -1.90
CA GLN A 552 -11.09 19.47 -2.35
C GLN A 552 -11.41 18.29 -1.46
N ALA A 553 -11.51 17.10 -2.05
CA ALA A 553 -11.86 15.87 -1.34
C ALA A 553 -10.87 14.75 -1.67
N ALA A 554 -10.49 13.96 -0.67
CA ALA A 554 -9.60 12.81 -0.81
C ALA A 554 -10.13 11.59 -0.04
N VAL A 555 -9.83 10.39 -0.55
CA VAL A 555 -10.26 9.10 0.02
C VAL A 555 -9.10 8.09 0.02
N PRO A 556 -9.18 7.00 0.81
CA PRO A 556 -8.18 5.93 0.80
C PRO A 556 -8.06 5.28 -0.59
N LYS A 557 -6.89 4.73 -0.90
CA LYS A 557 -6.60 4.08 -2.21
C LYS A 557 -7.55 2.92 -2.58
N SER A 558 -8.32 2.40 -1.63
CA SER A 558 -9.34 1.36 -1.84
C SER A 558 -10.66 1.88 -2.42
N VAL A 559 -10.87 3.21 -2.47
CA VAL A 559 -12.11 3.85 -2.93
C VAL A 559 -11.78 4.79 -4.10
N GLN A 560 -12.58 4.72 -5.16
CA GLN A 560 -12.51 5.66 -6.28
C GLN A 560 -13.38 6.89 -5.97
N LEU A 561 -12.85 8.09 -6.20
CA LEU A 561 -13.54 9.37 -5.98
C LEU A 561 -13.66 10.15 -7.29
N HIS A 562 -14.85 10.68 -7.57
CA HIS A 562 -15.13 11.57 -8.68
C HIS A 562 -15.93 12.78 -8.20
N MET A 563 -15.38 13.99 -8.36
CA MET A 563 -16.03 15.25 -7.97
C MET A 563 -16.75 15.85 -9.18
N LYS A 564 -18.01 16.27 -9.01
CA LYS A 564 -18.73 17.06 -10.03
C LYS A 564 -18.32 18.54 -9.94
N ALA A 565 -18.65 19.35 -10.95
CA ALA A 565 -18.44 20.79 -10.88
C ALA A 565 -19.21 21.41 -9.69
N PRO A 566 -18.60 22.35 -8.93
CA PRO A 566 -19.28 23.08 -7.87
C PRO A 566 -20.40 23.96 -8.45
N SER A 567 -21.38 24.30 -7.62
CA SER A 567 -22.43 25.26 -8.01
C SER A 567 -21.93 26.70 -8.18
N GLY A 568 -20.72 27.01 -7.71
CA GLY A 568 -20.07 28.31 -7.80
C GLY A 568 -18.83 28.39 -6.92
N ASP A 569 -18.21 29.56 -6.85
CA ASP A 569 -16.98 29.87 -6.09
C ASP A 569 -17.17 31.07 -5.14
N PHE A 570 -18.41 31.56 -5.02
CA PHE A 570 -18.81 32.72 -4.22
C PHE A 570 -19.82 32.32 -3.15
N LEU A 571 -19.54 32.67 -1.89
CA LEU A 571 -20.38 32.37 -0.74
C LEU A 571 -20.84 33.68 -0.08
N PRO A 572 -22.07 34.15 -0.36
CA PRO A 572 -22.53 35.46 0.08
C PRO A 572 -22.82 35.49 1.58
N ALA A 573 -22.72 36.69 2.17
CA ALA A 573 -22.98 36.94 3.57
C ALA A 573 -24.41 36.54 3.99
N ARG A 574 -24.59 36.26 5.29
CA ARG A 574 -25.89 36.07 5.96
C ARG A 574 -26.75 34.91 5.43
N GLY A 575 -26.14 33.92 4.81
CA GLY A 575 -26.80 32.68 4.39
C GLY A 575 -27.77 32.85 3.23
N THR A 576 -27.59 33.92 2.44
CA THR A 576 -28.48 34.26 1.31
C THR A 576 -28.41 33.26 0.15
N ALA A 577 -27.30 32.54 0.01
CA ALA A 577 -27.17 31.39 -0.88
C ALA A 577 -26.25 30.33 -0.28
N THR A 578 -26.41 29.10 -0.74
CA THR A 578 -25.57 27.96 -0.34
C THR A 578 -24.84 27.40 -1.54
N LEU A 579 -23.58 27.02 -1.35
CA LEU A 579 -22.76 26.37 -2.37
C LEU A 579 -22.84 24.87 -2.21
N THR A 580 -23.17 24.15 -3.29
CA THR A 580 -23.27 22.69 -3.30
C THR A 580 -22.15 22.05 -4.12
N GLN A 581 -21.51 21.05 -3.56
CA GLN A 581 -20.46 20.25 -4.19
C GLN A 581 -20.84 18.76 -4.08
N THR A 582 -20.95 18.06 -5.22
CA THR A 582 -21.31 16.64 -5.24
C THR A 582 -20.09 15.76 -5.47
N VAL A 583 -19.92 14.74 -4.64
CA VAL A 583 -18.83 13.76 -4.65
C VAL A 583 -19.42 12.37 -4.87
N LEU A 584 -18.95 11.65 -5.88
CA LEU A 584 -19.31 10.27 -6.14
C LEU A 584 -18.17 9.35 -5.68
N LEU A 585 -18.49 8.40 -4.80
CA LEU A 585 -17.56 7.42 -4.25
C LEU A 585 -17.94 6.02 -4.72
N ASN A 586 -16.96 5.23 -5.18
CA ASN A 586 -17.18 3.85 -5.63
C ASN A 586 -16.15 2.89 -5.01
N ASN A 587 -16.62 1.80 -4.40
CA ASN A 587 -15.78 0.72 -3.86
C ASN A 587 -15.95 -0.57 -4.68
N PRO A 588 -15.05 -0.84 -5.65
CA PRO A 588 -15.16 -2.03 -6.50
C PRO A 588 -14.83 -3.34 -5.78
N ASN A 589 -14.09 -3.32 -4.67
CA ASN A 589 -13.49 -4.52 -4.07
C ASN A 589 -14.31 -5.12 -2.90
N LYS A 590 -15.43 -4.50 -2.49
CA LYS A 590 -16.31 -4.95 -1.38
C LYS A 590 -15.58 -5.32 -0.07
N VAL A 591 -14.37 -4.79 0.17
CA VAL A 591 -13.60 -4.99 1.41
C VAL A 591 -14.21 -4.11 2.49
N GLY A 592 -14.37 -4.64 3.71
CA GLY A 592 -14.99 -3.95 4.85
C GLY A 592 -14.51 -2.51 5.01
N LEU A 593 -15.44 -1.56 4.89
CA LEU A 593 -15.17 -0.15 4.72
C LEU A 593 -15.05 0.55 6.07
N GLN A 594 -13.91 1.16 6.34
CA GLN A 594 -13.88 2.43 7.07
C GLN A 594 -13.94 3.52 6.00
N TRP A 595 -15.12 4.13 5.82
CA TRP A 595 -15.25 5.29 4.96
C TRP A 595 -14.58 6.47 5.66
N ALA A 596 -13.38 6.83 5.22
CA ALA A 596 -12.70 8.06 5.63
C ALA A 596 -12.70 9.02 4.44
N LEU A 597 -13.24 10.23 4.63
CA LEU A 597 -13.24 11.29 3.62
C LEU A 597 -12.54 12.51 4.20
N TRP A 598 -11.44 12.93 3.56
CA TRP A 598 -10.75 14.17 3.91
C TRP A 598 -11.23 15.29 3.02
N ILE A 599 -11.67 16.39 3.62
CA ILE A 599 -12.10 17.59 2.90
C ILE A 599 -11.19 18.74 3.27
N ARG A 600 -10.65 19.42 2.26
CA ARG A 600 -9.90 20.67 2.40
C ARG A 600 -10.71 21.79 1.79
N MET A 601 -10.96 22.83 2.58
CA MET A 601 -11.71 24.00 2.20
C MET A 601 -10.79 25.22 2.20
N SER A 602 -10.85 26.03 1.15
CA SER A 602 -10.15 27.31 1.07
C SER A 602 -11.08 28.42 0.62
N TYR A 603 -10.98 29.59 1.24
CA TYR A 603 -11.76 30.78 0.88
C TYR A 603 -11.00 32.05 1.25
N THR A 604 -11.33 33.16 0.59
CA THR A 604 -10.80 34.49 0.92
C THR A 604 -11.91 35.31 1.56
N SER A 605 -11.64 35.86 2.75
CA SER A 605 -12.55 36.78 3.43
C SER A 605 -11.78 38.02 3.87
N GLN A 606 -12.31 39.21 3.58
CA GLN A 606 -11.68 40.51 3.90
C GLN A 606 -10.21 40.61 3.43
N GLY A 607 -9.88 40.03 2.28
CA GLY A 607 -8.52 40.03 1.73
C GLY A 607 -7.53 39.05 2.38
N SER A 608 -7.96 38.27 3.37
CA SER A 608 -7.15 37.20 3.99
C SER A 608 -7.59 35.83 3.48
N ALA A 609 -6.63 34.99 3.09
CA ALA A 609 -6.89 33.61 2.67
C ALA A 609 -6.95 32.68 3.88
N PHE A 610 -8.04 31.93 3.99
CA PHE A 610 -8.26 30.92 5.03
C PHE A 610 -8.29 29.53 4.42
N GLN A 611 -7.72 28.57 5.14
CA GLN A 611 -7.67 27.19 4.72
C GLN A 611 -7.78 26.25 5.92
N ASP A 612 -8.73 25.32 5.86
CA ASP A 612 -8.96 24.32 6.91
C ASP A 612 -9.17 22.94 6.26
N THR A 613 -8.68 21.90 6.94
CA THR A 613 -8.83 20.49 6.53
C THR A 613 -9.55 19.72 7.63
N MET A 614 -10.49 18.85 7.25
CA MET A 614 -11.29 18.03 8.16
C MET A 614 -11.36 16.58 7.66
N GLN A 615 -11.48 15.63 8.60
CA GLN A 615 -11.66 14.21 8.32
C GLN A 615 -13.07 13.78 8.77
N ILE A 616 -13.76 13.03 7.91
CA ILE A 616 -15.09 12.50 8.15
C ILE A 616 -15.00 10.99 8.22
N ASP A 617 -15.14 10.45 9.43
CA ASP A 617 -15.07 9.00 9.69
C ASP A 617 -16.46 8.38 9.91
N SER A 618 -17.51 9.20 10.01
CA SER A 618 -18.89 8.76 10.25
C SER A 618 -19.85 9.41 9.24
N PHE A 619 -20.57 8.57 8.50
CA PHE A 619 -21.54 9.00 7.50
C PHE A 619 -22.98 8.79 8.03
N PRO A 620 -23.92 9.71 7.76
CA PRO A 620 -25.29 9.58 8.25
C PRO A 620 -26.05 8.45 7.53
N GLY A 621 -26.65 7.54 8.32
CA GLY A 621 -27.68 6.59 7.90
C GLY A 621 -27.21 5.13 7.69
N PRO A 622 -28.11 4.14 7.84
CA PRO A 622 -27.81 2.71 7.67
C PRO A 622 -27.45 2.32 6.23
N ALA A 623 -27.64 3.22 5.26
CA ALA A 623 -27.27 3.02 3.87
C ALA A 623 -25.76 3.27 3.60
N CYS A 624 -25.06 3.92 4.53
CA CYS A 624 -23.65 4.31 4.41
C CYS A 624 -22.70 3.43 5.24
N HIS A 625 -23.22 2.50 6.04
CA HIS A 625 -22.48 1.59 6.90
C HIS A 625 -22.30 0.19 6.30
#